data_AF-A0A7S6N634-F1
#
_entry.id   AF-A0A7S6N634-F1
#
_cell.length_a   1.000
_cell.length_b   1.000
_cell.length_c   1.000
_cell.angle_alpha   90.00
_cell.angle_beta   90.00
_cell.angle_gamma   90.00
#
_symmetry.space_group_name_H-M   'P 1'
#
loop_
_entity.id
_entity.type
_entity.pdbx_description
1 polymer ?
#
loop_
_entity_poly.entity_id
_entity_poly.type
_entity_poly.pdbx_seq_one_letter_code
_entity_poly.pdbx_strand_id
1 'polypeptide(L)'
;MKYLQANGFSVTSFDVNDLVPLRQEYGIPMEVAGCHVARISGYLLEGHLSADEIRKLLTKKPNIMGLAIKGMPKGAPGMDGPGSEPYDVIAFQRNGATSVFASHTGSQEPPATSSDEQAPSAERERQPALEGK
;
A
#
# COMPACT_ATOMS: atom_id res chain seq x y z
N MET A 1 4.27 13.48 -0.18
CA MET A 1 3.82 14.82 0.30
C MET A 1 2.75 15.48 -0.58
N LYS A 2 2.95 15.61 -1.90
CA LYS A 2 1.94 16.19 -2.81
C LYS A 2 0.55 15.54 -2.70
N TYR A 3 0.50 14.21 -2.54
CA TYR A 3 -0.75 13.47 -2.32
C TYR A 3 -1.58 14.01 -1.15
N LEU A 4 -0.97 14.26 0.01
CA LEU A 4 -1.68 14.77 1.19
C LEU A 4 -2.14 16.23 0.98
N GLN A 5 -1.33 17.06 0.34
CA GLN A 5 -1.72 18.43 -0.02
C GLN A 5 -2.94 18.44 -0.95
N ALA A 6 -2.94 17.58 -1.98
CA ALA A 6 -4.09 17.42 -2.88
C ALA A 6 -5.34 16.90 -2.17
N ASN A 7 -5.17 16.20 -1.04
CA ASN A 7 -6.26 15.72 -0.18
C ASN A 7 -6.66 16.73 0.92
N GLY A 8 -6.22 17.99 0.82
CA GLY A 8 -6.64 19.08 1.70
C GLY A 8 -5.85 19.21 3.00
N PHE A 9 -4.74 18.48 3.17
CA PHE A 9 -3.86 18.63 4.32
C PHE A 9 -2.84 19.75 4.11
N SER A 10 -2.66 20.62 5.11
CA SER A 10 -1.47 21.47 5.15
C SER A 10 -0.26 20.63 5.58
N VAL A 11 0.76 20.58 4.73
CA VAL A 11 1.95 19.74 4.94
C VAL A 11 3.20 20.61 4.89
N THR A 12 3.99 20.50 5.95
CA THR A 12 5.36 21.03 6.00
C THR A 12 6.31 19.84 6.08
N SER A 13 7.27 19.77 5.16
CA SER A 13 8.25 18.67 5.09
C SER A 13 9.66 19.18 5.39
N PHE A 14 10.44 18.35 6.06
CA PHE A 14 11.85 18.58 6.33
C PHE A 14 12.62 17.33 5.92
N ASP A 15 13.65 17.51 5.09
CA ASP A 15 14.54 16.42 4.73
C ASP A 15 15.55 16.21 5.87
N VAL A 16 15.63 14.98 6.34
CA VAL A 16 16.54 14.57 7.42
C VAL A 16 17.36 13.38 6.96
N ASN A 17 18.66 13.41 7.26
CA ASN A 17 19.59 12.37 6.83
C ASN A 17 19.43 11.07 7.63
N ASP A 18 18.97 11.17 8.88
CA ASP A 18 18.74 10.03 9.76
C ASP A 18 17.46 10.22 10.57
N LEU A 19 16.57 9.23 10.49
CA LEU A 19 15.29 9.20 11.19
C LEU A 19 15.37 8.45 12.52
N VAL A 20 16.43 7.68 12.78
CA VAL A 20 16.56 6.87 14.00
C VAL A 20 16.51 7.73 15.26
N PRO A 21 17.29 8.82 15.39
CA PRO A 21 17.24 9.67 16.59
C PRO A 21 15.84 10.30 16.77
N LEU A 22 15.22 10.71 15.66
CA LEU A 22 13.90 11.34 15.67
C LEU A 22 12.81 10.37 16.15
N ARG A 23 12.86 9.11 15.72
CA ARG A 23 11.94 8.06 16.17
C ARG A 23 12.13 7.76 17.65
N GLN A 24 13.38 7.69 18.12
CA GLN A 24 13.69 7.47 19.54
C GLN A 24 13.15 8.61 20.41
N GLU A 25 13.36 9.86 19.99
CA GLU A 25 12.82 11.04 20.67
C GLU A 25 11.30 11.02 20.74
N TYR A 26 10.64 10.57 19.67
CA TYR A 26 9.18 10.46 19.60
C TYR A 26 8.62 9.19 20.27
N GLY A 27 9.49 8.27 20.69
CA GLY A 27 9.11 7.00 21.28
C GLY A 27 8.47 6.03 20.28
N ILE A 28 8.74 6.17 18.98
CA ILE A 28 8.21 5.27 17.96
C ILE A 28 8.92 3.91 18.08
N PRO A 29 8.17 2.79 18.23
CA PRO A 29 8.76 1.46 18.23
C PRO A 29 9.46 1.16 16.90
N MET A 30 10.69 0.63 16.94
CA MET A 30 11.43 0.34 15.70
C MET A 30 10.76 -0.74 14.85
N GLU A 31 9.94 -1.58 15.48
CA GLU A 31 9.19 -2.67 14.84
C GLU A 31 8.10 -2.16 13.88
N VAL A 32 7.71 -0.88 14.00
CA VAL A 32 6.73 -0.24 13.10
C VAL A 32 7.36 0.85 12.22
N ALA A 33 8.69 1.00 12.25
CA ALA A 33 9.40 2.01 11.49
C ALA A 33 9.21 1.84 9.97
N GLY A 34 8.96 2.95 9.29
CA GLY A 34 8.79 3.05 7.84
C GLY A 34 9.87 3.92 7.21
N CYS A 35 9.56 4.52 6.06
CA CYS A 35 10.51 5.40 5.35
C CYS A 35 10.47 6.86 5.82
N HIS A 36 9.37 7.29 6.44
CA HIS A 36 9.20 8.65 6.92
C HIS A 36 8.27 8.69 8.12
N VAL A 37 8.44 9.74 8.93
CA VAL A 37 7.59 10.04 10.08
C VAL A 37 6.90 11.40 9.86
N ALA A 38 5.66 11.52 10.29
CA ALA A 38 4.94 12.77 10.37
C ALA A 38 4.23 12.90 11.72
N ARG A 39 3.82 14.12 12.06
CA ARG A 39 3.02 14.41 13.26
C ARG A 39 1.79 15.22 12.84
N ILE A 40 0.64 14.88 13.40
CA ILE A 40 -0.60 15.63 13.16
C ILE A 40 -1.49 15.58 14.40
N SER A 41 -1.92 16.76 14.89
CA SER A 41 -2.85 16.88 16.02
C SER A 41 -2.49 16.02 17.25
N GLY A 42 -1.20 15.90 17.55
CA GLY A 42 -0.68 15.10 18.67
C GLY A 42 -0.39 13.62 18.36
N TYR A 43 -0.77 13.12 17.18
CA TYR A 43 -0.49 11.75 16.73
C TYR A 43 0.79 11.67 15.90
N LEU A 44 1.42 10.49 15.95
CA LEU A 44 2.54 10.11 15.08
C LEU A 44 2.03 9.27 13.91
N LEU A 45 2.58 9.51 12.72
CA LEU A 45 2.26 8.80 11.48
C LEU A 45 3.56 8.24 10.89
N GLU A 46 3.64 6.94 10.68
CA GLU A 46 4.83 6.27 10.15
C GLU A 46 4.49 5.56 8.83
N GLY A 47 5.22 5.90 7.76
CA GLY A 47 5.01 5.30 6.43
C GLY A 47 3.82 5.86 5.65
N HIS A 48 3.44 5.15 4.58
CA HIS A 48 2.56 5.63 3.51
C HIS A 48 1.06 5.55 3.83
N LEU A 49 0.60 6.22 4.89
CA LEU A 49 -0.82 6.24 5.27
C LEU A 49 -1.70 6.97 4.25
N SER A 50 -2.91 6.47 4.03
CA SER A 50 -3.92 7.09 3.19
C SER A 50 -4.56 8.30 3.86
N ALA A 51 -5.03 9.23 3.03
CA ALA A 51 -5.77 10.39 3.50
C ALA A 51 -7.01 9.99 4.33
N ASP A 52 -7.63 8.86 4.00
CA ASP A 52 -8.78 8.32 4.73
C ASP A 52 -8.40 7.74 6.10
N GLU A 53 -7.26 7.07 6.24
CA GLU A 53 -6.76 6.63 7.55
C GLU A 53 -6.50 7.81 8.47
N ILE A 54 -5.84 8.85 7.94
CA ILE A 54 -5.54 10.06 8.70
C ILE A 54 -6.84 10.76 9.09
N ARG A 55 -7.82 10.88 8.19
CA ARG A 55 -9.15 11.42 8.52
C ARG A 55 -9.85 10.58 9.59
N LYS A 56 -9.85 9.26 9.47
CA LYS A 56 -10.44 8.35 10.47
C LYS A 56 -9.78 8.52 11.84
N LEU A 57 -8.45 8.66 11.89
CA LEU A 57 -7.70 8.93 13.12
C LEU A 57 -8.15 10.24 13.76
N LEU A 58 -8.21 11.32 12.98
CA LEU A 58 -8.56 12.65 13.47
C LEU A 58 -10.05 12.78 13.88
N THR A 59 -10.92 11.98 13.27
CA THR A 59 -12.34 11.91 13.63
C THR A 59 -12.57 11.06 14.88
N LYS A 60 -12.02 9.84 14.91
CA LYS A 60 -12.25 8.91 16.03
C LYS A 60 -11.48 9.28 17.29
N LYS A 61 -10.32 9.96 17.14
CA LYS A 61 -9.40 10.35 18.21
C LYS A 61 -9.15 9.23 19.23
N PRO A 62 -8.78 8.02 18.79
CA PRO A 62 -8.50 6.93 19.72
C PRO A 62 -7.33 7.26 20.64
N ASN A 63 -7.31 6.65 21.82
CA ASN A 63 -6.20 6.76 22.78
C ASN A 63 -5.02 5.88 22.34
N ILE A 64 -4.30 6.34 21.33
CA ILE A 64 -3.11 5.70 20.76
C ILE A 64 -2.04 6.77 20.53
N MET A 65 -0.79 6.35 20.37
CA MET A 65 0.28 7.29 20.04
C MET A 65 0.33 7.61 18.55
N GLY A 66 0.03 6.64 17.70
CA GLY A 66 0.12 6.84 16.26
C GLY A 66 -0.36 5.66 15.42
N LEU A 67 -0.30 5.87 14.10
CA LEU A 67 -0.55 4.86 13.08
C LEU A 67 0.71 4.61 12.24
N ALA A 68 0.90 3.37 11.81
CA ALA A 68 2.02 2.97 10.99
C ALA A 68 1.58 2.00 9.89
N ILE A 69 2.22 2.08 8.73
CA ILE A 69 2.25 0.97 7.75
C ILE A 69 3.67 0.43 7.74
N LYS A 70 3.80 -0.88 7.97
CA LYS A 70 5.10 -1.55 7.96
C LYS A 70 5.59 -1.75 6.53
N GLY A 71 6.86 -1.40 6.29
CA GLY A 71 7.49 -1.59 4.98
C GLY A 71 6.96 -0.63 3.91
N MET A 72 6.79 -1.14 2.68
CA MET A 72 6.35 -0.38 1.51
C MET A 72 5.46 -1.25 0.61
N PRO A 73 4.23 -1.58 1.05
CA PRO A 73 3.34 -2.43 0.26
C PRO A 73 2.93 -1.73 -1.03
N LYS A 74 2.92 -2.48 -2.14
CA LYS A 74 2.43 -1.96 -3.43
C LYS A 74 0.96 -1.60 -3.33
N GLY A 75 0.57 -0.46 -3.90
CA GLY A 75 -0.79 0.07 -3.81
C GLY A 75 -1.06 0.95 -2.59
N ALA A 76 -0.08 1.16 -1.71
CA ALA A 76 -0.15 2.24 -0.74
C ALA A 76 -0.07 3.62 -1.43
N PRO A 77 -0.66 4.69 -0.87
CA PRO A 77 -0.59 6.03 -1.43
C PRO A 77 0.82 6.49 -1.80
N GLY A 78 1.03 6.85 -3.08
CA GLY A 78 2.33 7.21 -3.62
C GLY A 78 3.20 6.04 -4.07
N MET A 79 2.68 4.81 -4.02
CA MET A 79 3.25 3.56 -4.54
C MET A 79 2.33 2.99 -5.63
N ASP A 80 1.86 3.85 -6.54
CA ASP A 80 0.94 3.50 -7.62
C ASP A 80 1.62 2.55 -8.64
N GLY A 81 0.92 1.47 -9.02
CA GLY A 81 1.39 0.47 -9.98
C GLY A 81 0.34 -0.63 -10.23
N PRO A 82 0.53 -1.51 -11.23
CA PRO A 82 -0.36 -2.63 -11.46
C PRO A 82 -0.33 -3.61 -10.27
N GLY A 83 -1.53 -4.00 -9.81
CA GLY A 83 -1.74 -4.81 -8.62
C GLY A 83 -1.60 -4.05 -7.29
N SER A 84 -2.12 -4.64 -6.22
CA SER A 84 -1.86 -4.18 -4.85
C SER A 84 -1.61 -5.34 -3.90
N GLU A 85 -0.74 -5.11 -2.94
CA GLU A 85 -0.42 -6.07 -1.88
C GLU A 85 -1.34 -5.83 -0.68
N PRO A 86 -1.79 -6.88 0.03
CA PRO A 86 -2.52 -6.68 1.26
C PRO A 86 -1.61 -6.04 2.31
N TYR A 87 -2.15 -5.11 3.09
CA TYR A 87 -1.43 -4.49 4.18
C TYR A 87 -2.34 -4.08 5.33
N ASP A 88 -1.75 -4.04 6.52
CA ASP A 88 -2.40 -3.56 7.73
C ASP A 88 -1.87 -2.19 8.12
N VAL A 89 -2.80 -1.38 8.61
CA VAL A 89 -2.52 -0.13 9.30
C VAL A 89 -2.48 -0.44 10.79
N ILE A 90 -1.33 -0.24 11.41
CA ILE A 90 -1.05 -0.62 12.78
C ILE A 90 -1.18 0.60 13.68
N ALA A 91 -2.05 0.54 14.67
CA ALA A 91 -2.03 1.46 15.80
C ALA A 91 -0.94 1.05 16.77
N PHE A 92 -0.15 2.00 17.25
CA PHE A 92 0.91 1.74 18.21
C PHE A 92 0.85 2.67 19.43
N GLN A 93 1.39 2.17 20.53
CA GLN A 93 1.45 2.82 21.83
C GLN A 93 2.90 3.09 22.25
N ARG A 94 3.07 3.99 23.23
CA ARG A 94 4.39 4.30 23.79
C ARG A 94 5.06 3.11 24.48
N ASN A 95 4.27 2.19 25.03
CA ASN A 95 4.77 0.98 25.66
C ASN A 95 5.12 -0.14 24.66
N GLY A 96 5.08 0.14 23.35
CA GLY A 96 5.34 -0.84 22.30
C GLY A 96 4.14 -1.72 21.93
N ALA A 97 3.00 -1.60 22.64
CA ALA A 97 1.81 -2.36 22.27
C ALA A 97 1.28 -1.91 20.90
N THR A 98 0.89 -2.90 20.08
CA THR A 98 0.36 -2.67 18.73
C THR A 98 -0.98 -3.38 18.54
N SER A 99 -1.85 -2.80 17.72
CA SER A 99 -3.10 -3.42 17.27
C SER A 99 -3.42 -3.04 15.83
N VAL A 100 -4.22 -3.86 15.14
CA VAL A 100 -4.68 -3.54 13.79
C VAL A 100 -5.76 -2.46 13.86
N PHE A 101 -5.55 -1.34 13.16
CA PHE A 101 -6.50 -0.23 13.04
C PHE A 101 -7.39 -0.37 11.79
N ALA A 102 -6.80 -0.82 10.69
CA ALA A 102 -7.48 -1.12 9.44
C ALA A 102 -6.69 -2.17 8.64
N SER A 103 -7.39 -2.94 7.81
CA SER A 103 -6.78 -3.91 6.90
C SER A 103 -7.25 -3.62 5.48
N HIS A 104 -6.33 -3.72 4.54
CA HIS A 104 -6.59 -3.56 3.11
C HIS A 104 -6.27 -4.86 2.39
N THR A 105 -7.23 -5.33 1.60
CA THR A 105 -7.04 -6.50 0.73
C THR A 105 -6.32 -6.06 -0.53
N GLY A 106 -5.25 -6.76 -0.89
CA GLY A 106 -4.58 -6.56 -2.16
C GLY A 106 -5.47 -7.00 -3.34
N SER A 107 -5.28 -6.36 -4.50
CA SER A 107 -5.80 -6.80 -5.79
C SER A 107 -4.67 -7.55 -6.48
N GLN A 108 -4.72 -8.88 -6.47
CA GLN A 108 -3.89 -9.67 -7.36
C GLN A 108 -4.37 -9.40 -8.79
N GLU A 109 -3.50 -8.84 -9.64
CA GLU A 109 -3.71 -8.97 -11.08
C GLU A 109 -3.68 -10.47 -11.41
N PRO A 110 -4.62 -11.02 -12.21
CA PRO A 110 -4.50 -12.40 -12.64
C PRO A 110 -3.14 -12.59 -13.31
N PRO A 111 -2.45 -13.73 -13.12
CA PRO A 111 -1.16 -13.95 -13.75
C PRO A 111 -1.31 -13.71 -15.25
N ALA A 112 -0.46 -12.83 -15.81
CA ALA A 112 -0.37 -12.62 -17.24
C ALA A 112 -0.28 -14.01 -17.89
N THR A 113 -1.29 -14.35 -18.70
CA THR A 113 -1.31 -15.59 -19.46
C THR A 113 -0.01 -15.67 -20.23
N SER A 114 0.83 -16.64 -19.86
CA SER A 114 2.09 -16.95 -20.51
C SER A 114 1.84 -17.13 -22.01
N SER A 115 2.63 -16.42 -22.78
CA SER A 115 2.79 -16.59 -24.21
C SER A 115 3.08 -18.06 -24.53
N ASP A 116 2.13 -18.76 -25.13
CA ASP A 116 2.37 -19.93 -25.99
C ASP A 116 1.15 -20.11 -26.90
N GLU A 117 0.93 -19.10 -27.75
CA GLU A 117 0.21 -19.28 -28.99
C GLU A 117 1.15 -20.00 -29.96
N GLN A 118 1.12 -21.33 -29.94
CA GLN A 118 1.75 -22.16 -30.96
C GLN A 118 0.74 -23.19 -31.46
N ALA A 119 -0.22 -22.73 -32.26
CA ALA A 119 -1.00 -23.58 -33.15
C ALA A 119 -0.26 -23.68 -34.51
N PRO A 120 0.09 -24.89 -35.00
CA PRO A 120 0.74 -25.01 -36.30
C PRO A 120 -0.24 -24.72 -37.44
N SER A 121 0.24 -23.93 -38.40
CA SER A 121 -0.36 -23.72 -39.71
C SER A 121 0.02 -24.85 -40.68
N ALA A 122 -0.79 -24.98 -41.74
CA ALA A 122 -0.68 -25.83 -42.93
C ALA A 122 -1.23 -27.27 -42.76
N GLU A 123 -2.02 -27.84 -43.67
CA GLU A 123 -2.20 -27.54 -45.09
C GLU A 123 -3.61 -27.97 -45.53
N ARG A 124 -4.20 -27.18 -46.41
CA ARG A 124 -5.46 -27.42 -47.13
C ARG A 124 -5.11 -28.06 -48.46
N GLU A 125 -5.71 -29.20 -48.84
CA GLU A 125 -6.09 -29.60 -50.21
C GLU A 125 -7.14 -30.74 -50.14
N ARG A 126 -8.41 -30.49 -50.52
CA ARG A 126 -9.06 -30.82 -51.83
C ARG A 126 -9.17 -32.34 -52.08
N GLN A 127 -10.28 -33.00 -52.43
CA GLN A 127 -11.56 -32.64 -53.08
C GLN A 127 -12.50 -33.90 -53.10
N PRO A 128 -13.74 -33.85 -53.65
CA PRO A 128 -14.92 -34.64 -53.22
C PRO A 128 -15.31 -35.80 -54.17
N ALA A 129 -16.35 -36.58 -53.82
CA ALA A 129 -17.45 -36.96 -54.73
C ALA A 129 -18.46 -38.02 -54.16
N LEU A 130 -19.74 -37.64 -54.23
CA LEU A 130 -20.91 -38.35 -54.78
C LEU A 130 -21.63 -39.49 -54.01
N GLU A 131 -22.93 -39.24 -53.83
CA GLU A 131 -24.07 -40.17 -53.71
C GLU A 131 -24.03 -41.43 -54.57
N GLY A 132 -24.71 -42.50 -54.08
CA GLY A 132 -25.52 -43.34 -54.96
C GLY A 132 -25.92 -44.73 -54.44
N LYS A 133 -27.24 -44.88 -54.23
CA LYS A 133 -28.09 -46.09 -54.29
C LYS A 133 -28.22 -46.99 -53.06
#